data_AF-D5T3A0-F1
#
_entry.id   AF-D5T3A0-F1
#
_cell.length_a   1.000
_cell.length_b   1.000
_cell.length_c   1.000
_cell.angle_alpha   90.00
_cell.angle_beta   90.00
_cell.angle_gamma   90.00
#
_symmetry.space_group_name_H-M   'P 1'
#
loop_
_entity.id
_entity.type
_entity.pdbx_description
1 polymer ?
#
loop_
_entity_poly.entity_id
_entity_poly.type
_entity_poly.pdbx_seq_one_letter_code
_entity_poly.pdbx_strand_id
1 'polypeptide(L)'
;MNLSIQKVTGVAMLIAINIILGKISVGPAFAAVNFGFIALVLAGYLYGVKLTMLAAVLANLLTFTIMGSGAFSFWFVIPAALAGATYGLLYQPSLLRIFIVNIVVVVGISFLLNTSLIGYVYHLNYEILLTTRIFKMIASLIVQTIVTYVLLKHTAIINLKKQR
;
A
#
# COMPACT_ATOMS: atom_id res chain seq x y z
N MET A 1 -15.60 1.22 17.16
CA MET A 1 -15.34 0.52 15.88
C MET A 1 -16.13 -0.76 15.95
N ASN A 2 -17.31 -0.82 15.33
CA ASN A 2 -18.16 -2.00 15.46
C ASN A 2 -17.71 -3.03 14.41
N LEU A 3 -16.96 -4.03 14.87
CA LEU A 3 -16.45 -5.13 14.08
C LEU A 3 -17.54 -6.19 13.95
N SER A 4 -18.08 -6.37 12.74
CA SER A 4 -18.92 -7.54 12.43
C SER A 4 -18.03 -8.65 11.84
N ILE A 5 -18.47 -9.90 11.97
CA ILE A 5 -17.78 -11.07 11.40
C ILE A 5 -17.48 -10.84 9.90
N GLN A 6 -18.47 -10.35 9.15
CA GLN A 6 -18.31 -10.02 7.73
C GLN A 6 -17.22 -8.97 7.46
N LYS A 7 -17.03 -7.99 8.35
CA LYS A 7 -15.97 -6.98 8.22
C LYS A 7 -14.61 -7.60 8.45
N VAL A 8 -14.47 -8.41 9.50
CA VAL A 8 -13.22 -9.11 9.84
C VAL A 8 -12.80 -10.02 8.69
N THR A 9 -13.69 -10.89 8.20
CA THR A 9 -13.40 -11.82 7.10
C THR A 9 -12.99 -11.08 5.84
N GLY A 10 -13.69 -10.00 5.49
CA GLY A 10 -13.37 -9.24 4.29
C GLY A 10 -12.05 -8.47 4.39
N VAL A 11 -11.66 -7.96 5.57
CA VAL A 11 -10.33 -7.37 5.77
C VAL A 11 -9.24 -8.46 5.70
N ALA A 12 -9.46 -9.62 6.31
CA ALA A 12 -8.52 -10.74 6.27
C ALA A 12 -8.24 -11.23 4.84
N MET A 13 -9.28 -11.32 4.00
CA MET A 13 -9.10 -11.63 2.57
C MET A 13 -8.26 -10.57 1.84
N LEU A 14 -8.50 -9.28 2.10
CA LEU A 14 -7.70 -8.22 1.50
C LEU A 14 -6.24 -8.23 1.97
N ILE A 15 -5.98 -8.60 3.23
CA ILE A 15 -4.61 -8.83 3.73
C ILE A 15 -3.94 -9.95 2.93
N ALA A 16 -4.61 -11.09 2.73
CA ALA A 16 -4.07 -12.19 1.94
C ALA A 16 -3.78 -11.77 0.49
N ILE A 17 -4.71 -11.05 -0.14
CA ILE A 17 -4.52 -10.51 -1.51
C ILE A 17 -3.33 -9.54 -1.54
N ASN A 18 -3.16 -8.68 -0.53
CA ASN A 18 -2.03 -7.76 -0.46
C ASN A 18 -0.69 -8.50 -0.49
N ILE A 19 -0.56 -9.57 0.31
CA ILE A 19 0.66 -10.37 0.40
C ILE A 19 0.96 -11.07 -0.94
N ILE A 20 -0.05 -11.71 -1.54
CA ILE A 20 0.08 -12.44 -2.81
C ILE A 20 0.44 -11.47 -3.96
N LEU A 21 -0.31 -10.38 -4.11
CA LEU A 21 -0.04 -9.38 -5.15
C LEU A 21 1.23 -8.58 -4.89
N GLY A 22 1.68 -8.50 -3.63
CA GLY A 22 2.95 -7.87 -3.26
C GLY A 22 4.17 -8.61 -3.78
N LYS A 23 4.08 -9.94 -3.99
CA LYS A 23 5.12 -10.77 -4.62
C LYS A 23 5.17 -10.63 -6.13
N ILE A 24 4.05 -10.30 -6.76
CA ILE A 24 3.98 -10.14 -8.21
C ILE A 24 4.47 -8.74 -8.55
N SER A 25 5.58 -8.68 -9.29
CA SER A 25 6.15 -7.43 -9.78
C SER A 25 6.30 -7.46 -11.28
N VAL A 26 5.97 -6.36 -11.95
CA VAL A 26 6.12 -6.20 -13.40
C VAL A 26 7.01 -5.00 -13.69
N GLY A 27 7.84 -5.13 -14.73
CA GLY A 27 8.78 -4.11 -15.17
C GLY A 27 10.24 -4.56 -15.05
N PRO A 28 11.19 -3.72 -15.50
CA PRO A 28 12.61 -4.02 -15.41
C PRO A 28 13.08 -4.00 -13.95
N ALA A 29 14.16 -4.72 -13.62
CA ALA A 29 14.62 -4.89 -12.24
C ALA A 29 14.83 -3.56 -11.48
N PHE A 30 15.25 -2.50 -12.18
CA PHE A 30 15.49 -1.17 -11.59
C PHE A 30 14.20 -0.35 -11.36
N ALA A 31 13.06 -0.73 -11.96
CA ALA A 31 11.79 -0.01 -11.85
C ALA A 31 10.57 -0.93 -11.64
N ALA A 32 10.79 -2.14 -11.13
CA ALA A 32 9.73 -3.12 -10.93
C ALA A 32 8.68 -2.61 -9.92
N VAL A 33 7.42 -2.59 -10.36
CA VAL A 33 6.26 -2.15 -9.56
C VAL A 33 5.53 -3.38 -9.05
N ASN A 34 5.22 -3.40 -7.76
CA ASN A 34 4.42 -4.47 -7.13
C ASN A 34 2.95 -4.07 -7.00
N PHE A 35 2.06 -5.06 -6.99
CA PHE A 35 0.61 -4.82 -7.04
C PHE A 35 -0.10 -4.91 -5.69
N GLY A 36 0.63 -5.08 -4.58
CA GLY A 36 0.05 -5.16 -3.24
C GLY A 36 -0.81 -3.95 -2.87
N PHE A 37 -0.50 -2.75 -3.40
CA PHE A 37 -1.26 -1.53 -3.14
C PHE A 37 -2.75 -1.64 -3.52
N ILE A 38 -3.10 -2.45 -4.52
CA ILE A 38 -4.48 -2.65 -4.99
C ILE A 38 -5.38 -3.09 -3.83
N ALA A 39 -4.91 -4.04 -3.03
CA ALA A 39 -5.65 -4.54 -1.87
C ALA A 39 -5.86 -3.47 -0.79
N LEU A 40 -4.86 -2.62 -0.55
CA LEU A 40 -4.96 -1.52 0.43
C LEU A 40 -5.87 -0.39 -0.06
N VAL A 41 -5.86 -0.09 -1.36
CA VAL A 41 -6.80 0.84 -1.99
C VAL A 41 -8.23 0.35 -1.82
N LEU A 42 -8.50 -0.92 -2.10
CA LEU A 42 -9.83 -1.52 -1.91
C LEU A 42 -10.24 -1.54 -0.44
N ALA A 43 -9.30 -1.89 0.47
CA ALA A 43 -9.54 -1.82 1.90
C ALA A 43 -9.92 -0.39 2.33
N GLY A 44 -9.20 0.61 1.82
CA GLY A 44 -9.47 2.02 2.10
C GLY A 44 -10.84 2.47 1.63
N TYR A 45 -11.19 2.11 0.39
CA TYR A 45 -12.48 2.44 -0.19
C TYR A 45 -13.67 1.79 0.52
N LEU A 46 -13.52 0.53 0.97
CA LEU A 46 -14.61 -0.28 1.55
C LEU A 46 -14.72 -0.17 3.08
N TYR A 47 -13.62 0.04 3.79
CA TYR A 47 -13.56 -0.06 5.26
C TYR A 47 -13.01 1.19 5.95
N GLY A 48 -12.46 2.14 5.18
CA GLY A 48 -11.94 3.41 5.68
C GLY A 48 -10.61 3.29 6.43
N VAL A 49 -10.23 4.39 7.09
CA VAL A 49 -8.88 4.61 7.65
C VAL A 49 -8.46 3.55 8.68
N LYS A 50 -9.25 3.35 9.73
CA LYS A 50 -8.83 2.53 10.89
C LYS A 50 -8.54 1.08 10.50
N LEU A 51 -9.42 0.47 9.71
CA LEU A 51 -9.29 -0.93 9.30
C LEU A 51 -8.22 -1.11 8.22
N THR A 52 -8.03 -0.14 7.34
CA THR A 52 -6.98 -0.19 6.30
C THR A 52 -5.59 -0.02 6.88
N MET A 53 -5.44 0.87 7.87
CA MET A 53 -4.21 1.00 8.64
C MET A 53 -3.84 -0.31 9.34
N LEU A 54 -4.81 -0.94 10.04
CA LEU A 54 -4.59 -2.24 10.67
C LEU A 54 -4.23 -3.32 9.63
N ALA A 55 -4.95 -3.36 8.50
CA ALA A 55 -4.68 -4.30 7.43
C ALA A 55 -3.27 -4.15 6.87
N ALA A 56 -2.79 -2.91 6.65
CA ALA A 56 -1.44 -2.65 6.16
C ALA A 56 -0.36 -3.09 7.16
N VAL A 57 -0.57 -2.83 8.46
CA VAL A 57 0.34 -3.30 9.52
C VAL A 57 0.41 -4.81 9.55
N LEU A 58 -0.74 -5.49 9.55
CA LEU A 58 -0.79 -6.96 9.58
C LEU A 58 -0.19 -7.56 8.31
N ALA A 59 -0.50 -7.02 7.13
CA ALA A 59 0.08 -7.48 5.88
C ALA A 59 1.60 -7.31 5.84
N ASN A 60 2.13 -6.21 6.40
CA ASN A 60 3.56 -5.99 6.53
C ASN A 60 4.20 -7.06 7.42
N LEU A 61 3.69 -7.25 8.65
CA LEU A 61 4.20 -8.27 9.58
C LEU A 61 4.13 -9.69 8.99
N LEU A 62 3.04 -10.03 8.34
CA LEU A 62 2.83 -11.35 7.72
C LEU A 62 3.75 -11.55 6.51
N THR A 63 3.98 -10.52 5.70
CA THR A 63 4.90 -10.61 4.57
C THR A 63 6.31 -10.93 5.06
N PHE A 64 6.79 -10.23 6.10
CA PHE A 64 8.13 -10.49 6.65
C PHE A 64 8.27 -11.89 7.24
N THR A 65 7.25 -12.36 7.98
CA THR A 65 7.27 -13.68 8.63
C THR A 65 7.10 -14.83 7.64
N ILE A 66 6.17 -14.74 6.68
CA ILE A 66 5.87 -15.81 5.75
C ILE A 66 6.84 -15.83 4.57
N MET A 67 7.23 -14.66 4.05
CA MET A 67 8.02 -14.57 2.82
C MET A 67 9.53 -14.43 3.07
N GLY A 68 9.96 -14.31 4.34
CA GLY A 68 11.37 -14.21 4.71
C GLY A 68 12.09 -13.02 4.09
N SER A 69 11.38 -11.92 3.82
CA SER A 69 11.93 -10.75 3.12
C SER A 69 12.87 -9.94 4.02
N GLY A 70 14.10 -10.40 4.23
CA GLY A 70 15.14 -9.68 4.98
C GLY A 70 14.91 -9.61 6.50
N ALA A 71 15.87 -8.99 7.21
CA ALA A 71 15.78 -8.80 8.66
C ALA A 71 14.68 -7.77 8.97
N PHE A 72 13.49 -8.26 9.31
CA PHE A 72 12.39 -7.42 9.76
C PHE A 72 12.84 -6.50 10.89
N SER A 73 12.53 -5.22 10.74
CA SER A 73 12.70 -4.24 11.80
C SER A 73 11.35 -3.61 12.13
N PHE A 74 11.09 -3.43 13.42
CA PHE A 74 9.86 -2.82 13.93
C PHE A 74 9.60 -1.44 13.30
N TRP A 75 10.67 -0.72 12.93
CA TRP A 75 10.58 0.58 12.26
C TRP A 75 9.77 0.54 10.95
N PHE A 76 9.76 -0.58 10.22
CA PHE A 76 8.99 -0.70 8.96
C PHE A 76 7.47 -0.83 9.16
N VAL A 77 7.01 -1.01 10.39
CA VAL A 77 5.58 -0.97 10.72
C VAL A 77 5.03 0.45 10.56
N ILE A 78 5.84 1.48 10.85
CA ILE A 78 5.43 2.90 10.78
C ILE A 78 5.02 3.31 9.36
N PRO A 79 5.88 3.15 8.31
CA PRO A 79 5.47 3.49 6.95
C PRO A 79 4.31 2.62 6.46
N ALA A 80 4.22 1.35 6.88
CA ALA A 80 3.08 0.49 6.53
C ALA A 80 1.76 1.03 7.11
N ALA A 81 1.74 1.39 8.39
CA ALA A 81 0.58 1.98 9.05
C ALA A 81 0.16 3.30 8.38
N LEU A 82 1.12 4.19 8.11
CA LEU A 82 0.86 5.46 7.43
C LEU A 82 0.30 5.23 6.02
N ALA A 83 0.89 4.33 5.23
CA ALA A 83 0.39 4.04 3.88
C ALA A 83 -1.05 3.52 3.92
N GLY A 84 -1.34 2.59 4.83
CA GLY A 84 -2.70 2.09 5.05
C GLY A 84 -3.68 3.18 5.47
N ALA A 85 -3.27 4.07 6.38
CA ALA A 85 -4.08 5.20 6.82
C ALA A 85 -4.38 6.17 5.66
N THR A 86 -3.38 6.49 4.83
CA THR A 86 -3.53 7.39 3.68
C THR A 86 -4.45 6.78 2.61
N TYR A 87 -4.29 5.50 2.25
CA TYR A 87 -5.26 4.83 1.37
C TYR A 87 -6.66 4.77 1.96
N GLY A 88 -6.77 4.67 3.28
CA GLY A 88 -8.01 4.79 4.02
C GLY A 88 -8.83 6.05 3.77
N LEU A 89 -8.19 7.16 3.39
CA LEU A 89 -8.87 8.41 3.05
C LEU A 89 -9.70 8.30 1.76
N LEU A 90 -9.44 7.28 0.93
CA LEU A 90 -10.21 6.96 -0.26
C LEU A 90 -11.60 6.40 0.04
N TYR A 91 -12.02 6.33 1.31
CA TYR A 91 -13.41 5.99 1.66
C TYR A 91 -14.45 6.90 0.98
N GLN A 92 -14.11 8.16 0.72
CA GLN A 92 -14.90 9.06 -0.13
C GLN A 92 -14.01 9.53 -1.28
N PRO A 93 -13.88 8.75 -2.36
CA PRO A 93 -12.92 9.05 -3.41
C PRO A 93 -13.41 10.21 -4.27
N SER A 94 -12.49 11.11 -4.59
CA SER A 94 -12.63 12.10 -5.66
C SER A 94 -11.39 12.03 -6.55
N LEU A 95 -11.45 12.55 -7.77
CA LEU A 95 -10.30 12.59 -8.67
C LEU A 95 -9.06 13.18 -8.00
N LEU A 96 -9.25 14.33 -7.36
CA LEU A 96 -8.21 15.06 -6.65
C LEU A 96 -7.69 14.24 -5.45
N ARG A 97 -8.57 13.60 -4.69
CA ARG A 97 -8.16 12.77 -3.54
C ARG A 97 -7.38 11.53 -3.97
N ILE A 98 -7.76 10.88 -5.08
CA ILE A 98 -7.02 9.73 -5.64
C ILE A 98 -5.60 10.14 -6.00
N PHE A 99 -5.44 11.27 -6.67
CA PHE A 99 -4.12 11.78 -7.06
C PHE A 99 -3.26 12.12 -5.84
N ILE A 100 -3.80 12.89 -4.88
CA ILE A 100 -3.07 13.27 -3.66
C ILE A 100 -2.67 12.03 -2.85
N VAL A 101 -3.59 11.08 -2.65
CA VAL A 101 -3.30 9.86 -1.87
C VAL A 101 -2.16 9.07 -2.49
N ASN A 102 -2.16 8.86 -3.81
CA ASN A 102 -1.08 8.12 -4.48
C ASN A 102 0.25 8.88 -4.42
N ILE A 103 0.25 10.21 -4.57
CA ILE A 103 1.46 11.03 -4.39
C ILE A 103 2.00 10.88 -2.97
N VAL A 104 1.15 11.03 -1.95
CA VAL A 104 1.59 10.95 -0.55
C VAL A 104 2.14 9.57 -0.23
N VAL A 105 1.48 8.51 -0.68
CA VAL A 105 1.96 7.13 -0.43
C VAL A 105 3.27 6.86 -1.17
N VAL A 106 3.37 7.20 -2.46
CA VAL A 106 4.54 6.85 -3.26
C VAL A 106 5.73 7.75 -2.92
N VAL A 107 5.53 9.06 -2.88
CA VAL A 107 6.59 10.04 -2.66
C VAL A 107 6.87 10.21 -1.16
N GLY A 108 5.85 10.53 -0.38
CA GLY A 108 6.03 10.81 1.06
C GLY A 108 6.42 9.57 1.85
N ILE A 109 5.64 8.50 1.72
CA ILE A 109 5.77 7.34 2.59
C ILE A 109 6.78 6.33 2.03
N SER A 110 6.65 5.93 0.76
CA SER A 110 7.48 4.89 0.17
C SER A 110 8.86 5.38 -0.29
N PHE A 111 8.97 6.61 -0.78
CA PHE A 111 10.24 7.16 -1.25
C PHE A 111 11.01 7.86 -0.15
N LEU A 112 10.42 8.81 0.58
CA LEU A 112 11.15 9.52 1.63
C LEU A 112 11.27 8.69 2.91
N LEU A 113 10.15 8.37 3.55
CA LEU A 113 10.15 7.73 4.87
C LEU A 113 10.70 6.30 4.84
N ASN A 114 10.26 5.47 3.90
CA ASN A 114 10.70 4.08 3.86
C ASN A 114 12.18 3.98 3.44
N THR A 115 12.65 4.82 2.52
CA THR A 115 14.07 4.80 2.12
C THR A 115 14.98 5.30 3.24
N SER A 116 14.58 6.32 4.00
CA SER A 116 15.36 6.80 5.14
C SER A 116 15.45 5.75 6.24
N LEU A 117 14.35 5.04 6.53
CA LEU A 117 14.35 3.92 7.47
C LEU A 117 15.20 2.75 6.99
N ILE A 118 15.22 2.44 5.69
CA ILE A 118 16.12 1.41 5.12
C ILE A 118 17.58 1.82 5.32
N GLY A 119 17.94 3.08 5.03
CA GLY A 119 19.29 3.59 5.26
C GLY A 119 19.70 3.50 6.73
N TYR A 120 18.80 3.88 7.64
CA TYR A 120 19.03 3.83 9.08
C TYR A 120 19.17 2.39 9.62
N VAL A 121 18.23 1.50 9.29
CA VAL A 121 18.18 0.13 9.82
C VAL A 121 19.31 -0.75 9.29
N TYR A 122 19.65 -0.60 8.01
CA TYR A 122 20.65 -1.45 7.35
C TYR A 122 22.02 -0.77 7.19
N HIS A 123 22.20 0.43 7.75
CA HIS A 123 23.43 1.22 7.65
C HIS A 123 23.93 1.43 6.20
N LEU A 124 22.99 1.65 5.28
CA LEU A 124 23.26 1.86 3.86
C LEU A 124 23.35 3.35 3.52
N ASN A 125 24.12 3.69 2.48
CA ASN A 125 24.22 5.07 2.01
C ASN A 125 22.87 5.56 1.46
N TYR A 126 22.30 6.56 2.11
CA TYR A 126 20.99 7.12 1.80
C TYR A 126 20.92 7.78 0.41
N GLU A 127 21.97 8.46 -0.04
CA GLU A 127 22.00 9.16 -1.33
C GLU A 127 21.97 8.17 -2.50
N ILE A 128 22.71 7.07 -2.38
CA ILE A 128 22.72 5.98 -3.36
C ILE A 128 21.35 5.31 -3.41
N LEU A 129 20.74 5.05 -2.25
CA LEU A 129 19.40 4.47 -2.17
C LEU A 129 18.33 5.39 -2.79
N LEU A 130 18.39 6.70 -2.56
CA LEU A 130 17.48 7.65 -3.18
C LEU A 130 17.62 7.62 -4.70
N THR A 131 18.85 7.77 -5.20
CA THR A 131 19.12 7.86 -6.64
C THR A 131 18.66 6.61 -7.38
N THR A 132 18.92 5.43 -6.82
CA THR A 132 18.49 4.15 -7.40
C THR A 132 16.97 3.96 -7.37
N ARG A 133 16.26 4.56 -6.41
CA ARG A 133 14.80 4.41 -6.25
C ARG A 133 13.98 5.43 -7.02
N ILE A 134 14.57 6.49 -7.57
CA ILE A 134 13.85 7.53 -8.35
C ILE A 134 13.07 6.91 -9.51
N PHE A 135 13.70 6.06 -10.32
CA PHE A 135 13.04 5.44 -11.47
C PHE A 135 11.87 4.55 -11.05
N LYS A 136 12.09 3.72 -10.02
CA LYS A 136 11.03 2.90 -9.43
C LYS A 136 9.89 3.75 -8.88
N MET A 137 10.18 4.89 -8.25
CA MET A 137 9.18 5.79 -7.69
C MET A 137 8.30 6.37 -8.79
N ILE A 138 8.90 6.91 -9.86
CA ILE A 138 8.17 7.51 -10.98
C ILE A 138 7.26 6.46 -11.65
N ALA A 139 7.81 5.28 -11.95
CA ALA A 139 7.03 4.17 -12.52
C ALA A 139 5.87 3.75 -11.60
N SER A 140 6.15 3.60 -10.29
CA SER A 140 5.13 3.24 -9.31
C SER A 140 4.05 4.30 -9.19
N LEU A 141 4.39 5.59 -9.22
CA LEU A 141 3.43 6.68 -9.10
C LEU A 141 2.43 6.67 -10.27
N ILE A 142 2.94 6.53 -11.50
CA ILE A 142 2.11 6.50 -12.70
C ILE A 142 1.18 5.29 -12.65
N VAL A 143 1.75 4.09 -12.42
CA VAL A 143 0.98 2.84 -12.39
C VAL A 143 -0.05 2.85 -11.28
N GLN A 144 0.33 3.20 -10.06
CA GLN A 144 -0.60 3.21 -8.92
C GLN A 144 -1.74 4.21 -9.11
N THR A 145 -1.45 5.39 -9.65
CA THR A 145 -2.48 6.42 -9.90
C THR A 145 -3.48 5.94 -10.95
N ILE A 146 -3.01 5.43 -12.09
CA ILE A 146 -3.88 4.93 -13.17
C ILE A 146 -4.72 3.75 -12.67
N VAL A 147 -4.08 2.77 -12.04
CA VAL A 147 -4.77 1.57 -11.55
C VAL A 147 -5.79 1.93 -10.48
N THR A 148 -5.43 2.79 -9.52
CA THR A 148 -6.38 3.25 -8.48
C THR A 148 -7.57 3.97 -9.10
N TYR A 149 -7.33 4.83 -10.09
CA TYR A 149 -8.40 5.56 -10.75
C TYR A 149 -9.38 4.62 -11.48
N VAL A 150 -8.87 3.72 -12.31
CA VAL A 150 -9.68 2.74 -13.04
C VAL A 150 -10.44 1.83 -12.06
N LEU A 151 -9.76 1.33 -11.03
CA LEU A 151 -10.33 0.42 -10.06
C LEU A 151 -11.51 1.05 -9.29
N LEU A 152 -11.35 2.27 -8.79
CA LEU A 152 -12.38 2.93 -7.98
C LEU A 152 -13.55 3.47 -8.81
N LYS A 153 -13.38 3.63 -10.12
CA LYS A 153 -14.48 3.98 -11.04
C LYS A 153 -15.17 2.77 -11.67
N HIS A 154 -14.62 1.58 -11.51
CA HIS A 154 -15.20 0.37 -12.10
C HIS A 154 -16.52 0.00 -11.40
N THR A 155 -17.57 -0.25 -12.18
CA THR A 155 -18.94 -0.50 -11.69
C THR A 155 -19.01 -1.65 -10.68
N ALA A 156 -18.21 -2.71 -10.88
CA ALA A 156 -18.14 -3.84 -9.95
C ALA A 156 -17.73 -3.42 -8.53
N ILE A 157 -16.75 -2.53 -8.39
CA ILE A 157 -16.27 -2.07 -7.08
C ILE A 157 -17.29 -1.14 -6.42
N ILE A 158 -17.97 -0.32 -7.22
CA ILE A 158 -19.05 0.54 -6.74
C ILE A 158 -20.21 -0.31 -6.20
N ASN A 159 -20.56 -1.39 -6.90
CA ASN A 159 -21.62 -2.30 -6.47
C ASN A 159 -21.24 -3.05 -5.19
N LEU A 160 -19.99 -3.48 -5.04
CA LEU A 160 -19.49 -4.12 -3.82
C LEU A 160 -19.63 -3.21 -2.59
N LYS A 161 -19.45 -1.90 -2.74
CA LYS A 161 -19.64 -0.96 -1.63
C LYS A 161 -21.11 -0.76 -1.25
N LYS A 162 -22.03 -0.83 -2.22
CA LYS A 162 -23.47 -0.68 -1.97
C LYS A 162 -24.08 -1.89 -1.27
N GLN A 163 -23.47 -3.07 -1.39
CA GLN A 163 -23.96 -4.32 -0.79
C GLN A 163 -23.51 -4.53 0.67
N ARG A 164 -22.78 -3.56 1.25
CA ARG A 164 -22.26 -3.62 2.64
C ARG A 164 -22.80 -2.49 3.49
#